data_AF-A0AAU4C5I5-F1
#
_entry.id   AF-A0AAU4C5I5-F1
#
_cell.length_a   1.000
_cell.length_b   1.000
_cell.length_c   1.000
_cell.angle_alpha   90.00
_cell.angle_beta   90.00
_cell.angle_gamma   90.00
#
_symmetry.space_group_name_H-M   'P 1'
#
loop_
_entity.id
_entity.type
_entity.pdbx_description
1 polymer ?
#
loop_
_entity_poly.entity_id
_entity_poly.type
_entity_poly.pdbx_seq_one_letter_code
_entity_poly.pdbx_strand_id
1 'polypeptide(L)'
;MARGKWPTVVQLPSGKALTVRAAADVFLDSLGNPNTVRNYGIGAGKTAERLGEARPPASVAADEIGEALELLWDTAAVNTWNARRAAVLSWLGWCRERGYLLDEHTTVRGPGTGWDLHEYRHSAVTHLGEQGASPLMLMAKSRHKKPENLRRYFKPSDEPIAEVTSLLAPGDARR
;
A
#
# COMPACT_ATOMS: atom_id res chain seq x y z
N MET A 1 28.74 -23.33 16.80
CA MET A 1 28.61 -22.84 15.42
C MET A 1 27.27 -23.31 14.86
N ALA A 2 26.26 -22.44 14.82
CA ALA A 2 24.96 -22.76 14.23
C ALA A 2 24.98 -22.41 12.73
N ARG A 3 24.72 -23.39 11.87
CA ARG A 3 24.64 -23.22 10.42
C ARG A 3 23.36 -22.48 10.06
N GLY A 4 23.47 -21.27 9.51
CA GLY A 4 22.35 -20.52 8.97
C GLY A 4 21.74 -21.24 7.76
N LYS A 5 20.43 -21.51 7.81
CA LYS A 5 19.65 -21.92 6.64
C LYS A 5 19.49 -20.68 5.76
N TRP A 6 20.21 -20.65 4.64
CA TRP A 6 19.93 -19.71 3.57
C TRP A 6 18.57 -20.06 2.94
N PRO A 7 17.71 -19.08 2.60
CA PRO A 7 16.48 -19.37 1.90
C PRO A 7 16.81 -20.00 0.54
N THR A 8 16.11 -21.08 0.21
CA THR A 8 16.19 -21.76 -1.09
C THR A 8 16.00 -20.73 -2.20
N VAL A 9 17.04 -20.54 -3.02
CA VAL A 9 16.95 -19.75 -4.25
C VAL A 9 16.08 -20.54 -5.22
N VAL A 10 14.82 -20.16 -5.33
CA VAL A 10 13.94 -20.64 -6.40
C VAL A 10 14.44 -19.99 -7.69
N GLN A 11 15.18 -20.76 -8.49
CA GLN A 11 15.54 -20.36 -9.85
C GLN A 11 14.26 -20.38 -10.69
N LEU A 12 13.84 -19.22 -11.20
CA LEU A 12 12.81 -19.14 -12.22
C LEU A 12 13.38 -19.67 -13.55
N PRO A 13 12.55 -20.28 -14.42
CA PRO A 13 12.97 -20.67 -15.75
C PRO A 13 13.49 -19.45 -16.51
N SER A 14 14.77 -19.45 -16.85
CA SER A 14 15.37 -18.46 -17.74
C SER A 14 14.61 -18.44 -19.06
N GLY A 15 13.96 -17.31 -19.38
CA GLY A 15 13.33 -17.07 -20.68
C GLY A 15 11.82 -16.78 -20.70
N LYS A 16 11.09 -16.94 -19.59
CA LYS A 16 9.72 -16.39 -19.48
C LYS A 16 9.75 -15.11 -18.67
N ALA A 17 9.19 -14.02 -19.21
CA ALA A 17 8.91 -12.83 -18.43
C ALA A 17 8.05 -13.23 -17.23
N LEU A 18 8.55 -12.97 -16.01
CA LEU A 18 7.78 -13.24 -14.79
C LEU A 18 6.53 -12.35 -14.84
N THR A 19 5.35 -12.96 -14.69
CA THR A 19 4.08 -12.24 -14.66
C THR A 19 3.65 -11.95 -13.24
N VAL A 20 2.70 -11.01 -13.05
CA VAL A 20 2.09 -10.69 -11.76
C VAL A 20 1.52 -11.94 -11.08
N ARG A 21 0.79 -12.79 -11.82
CA ARG A 21 0.28 -14.07 -11.28
C ARG A 21 1.41 -15.00 -10.85
N ALA A 22 2.40 -15.23 -11.72
CA ALA A 22 3.52 -16.11 -11.40
C ALA A 22 4.31 -15.62 -10.18
N ALA A 23 4.47 -14.30 -10.02
CA ALA A 23 5.10 -13.71 -8.85
C ALA A 23 4.29 -13.95 -7.56
N ALA A 24 2.96 -13.89 -7.62
CA ALA A 24 2.09 -14.19 -6.48
C ALA A 24 2.12 -15.68 -6.12
N ASP A 25 2.06 -16.57 -7.10
CA ASP A 25 2.09 -18.02 -6.89
C ASP A 25 3.41 -18.45 -6.25
N VAL A 26 4.55 -18.01 -6.80
CA VAL A 26 5.88 -18.35 -6.24
C VAL A 26 6.10 -17.72 -4.86
N PHE A 27 5.52 -16.54 -4.60
CA PHE A 27 5.51 -15.96 -3.26
C PHE A 27 4.76 -16.85 -2.28
N LEU A 28 3.55 -17.29 -2.61
CA LEU A 28 2.73 -18.15 -1.75
C LEU A 28 3.40 -19.50 -1.50
N ASP A 29 3.99 -20.11 -2.53
CA ASP A 29 4.75 -21.36 -2.42
C ASP A 29 5.99 -21.24 -1.54
N SER A 30 6.54 -20.02 -1.39
CA SER A 30 7.68 -19.78 -0.50
C SER A 30 7.30 -19.75 0.99
N LEU A 31 6.01 -19.71 1.32
CA LEU A 31 5.52 -19.63 2.70
C LEU A 31 5.37 -21.04 3.30
N GLY A 32 6.08 -21.31 4.41
CA GLY A 32 6.06 -22.62 5.06
C GLY A 32 4.81 -22.94 5.90
N ASN A 33 3.90 -21.99 6.12
CA ASN A 33 2.72 -22.17 6.97
C ASN A 33 1.42 -22.15 6.14
N PRO A 34 0.62 -23.24 6.13
CA PRO A 34 -0.63 -23.32 5.35
C PRO A 34 -1.68 -22.27 5.71
N ASN A 35 -1.78 -21.86 6.99
CA ASN A 35 -2.70 -20.80 7.40
C ASN A 35 -2.24 -19.43 6.86
N THR A 36 -0.93 -19.19 6.82
CA THR A 36 -0.37 -17.99 6.20
C THR A 36 -0.60 -18.00 4.70
N VAL A 37 -0.37 -19.13 4.01
CA VAL A 37 -0.67 -19.29 2.57
C VAL A 37 -2.13 -18.96 2.29
N ARG A 38 -3.06 -19.56 3.03
CA ARG A 38 -4.50 -19.30 2.86
C ARG A 38 -4.85 -17.83 3.08
N ASN A 39 -4.34 -17.22 4.15
CA ASN A 39 -4.67 -15.83 4.48
C ASN A 39 -4.05 -14.84 3.48
N TYR A 40 -2.80 -15.09 3.06
CA TYR A 40 -2.09 -14.22 2.13
C TYR A 40 -2.57 -14.41 0.71
N GLY A 41 -3.02 -15.60 0.32
CA GLY A 41 -3.61 -15.86 -0.99
C GLY A 41 -4.85 -15.00 -1.26
N ILE A 42 -5.65 -14.69 -0.23
CA ILE A 42 -6.79 -13.77 -0.39
C ILE A 42 -6.31 -12.34 -0.67
N GLY A 43 -5.22 -11.88 -0.06
CA GLY A 43 -4.68 -10.53 -0.27
C GLY A 43 -3.88 -10.44 -1.58
N ALA A 44 -2.74 -11.14 -1.62
CA ALA A 44 -1.82 -11.09 -2.75
C ALA A 44 -2.44 -11.66 -4.05
N GLY A 45 -3.17 -12.77 -3.97
CA GLY A 45 -3.78 -13.41 -5.14
C GLY A 45 -4.87 -12.56 -5.80
N LYS A 46 -5.81 -12.03 -5.01
CA LYS A 46 -6.88 -11.17 -5.56
C LYS A 46 -6.35 -9.83 -6.07
N THR A 47 -5.35 -9.25 -5.40
CA THR A 47 -4.70 -8.05 -5.91
C THR A 47 -3.97 -8.35 -7.23
N ALA A 48 -3.26 -9.48 -7.33
CA ALA A 48 -2.60 -9.90 -8.57
C ALA A 48 -3.59 -10.10 -9.73
N GLU A 49 -4.75 -10.71 -9.47
CA GLU A 49 -5.85 -10.85 -10.44
C GLU A 49 -6.32 -9.48 -10.94
N ARG A 50 -6.58 -8.54 -10.03
CA ARG A 50 -7.08 -7.20 -10.36
C ARG A 50 -6.08 -6.35 -11.15
N LEU A 51 -4.78 -6.52 -10.90
CA LEU A 51 -3.71 -5.79 -11.56
C LEU A 51 -3.47 -6.24 -13.01
N GLY A 52 -3.96 -7.42 -13.39
CA GLY A 52 -3.72 -8.03 -14.69
C GLY A 52 -2.63 -9.09 -14.63
N GLU A 53 -3.04 -10.34 -14.59
CA GLU A 53 -2.21 -11.50 -14.25
C GLU A 53 -1.02 -11.76 -15.17
N ALA A 54 -1.16 -11.39 -16.45
CA ALA A 54 -0.15 -11.61 -17.49
C ALA A 54 0.86 -10.46 -17.57
N ARG A 55 0.61 -9.33 -16.90
CA ARG A 55 1.52 -8.17 -16.95
C ARG A 55 2.84 -8.48 -16.23
N PRO A 56 3.95 -7.88 -16.66
CA PRO A 56 5.17 -7.85 -15.86
C PRO A 56 4.92 -7.11 -14.53
N PRO A 57 5.38 -7.63 -13.37
CA PRO A 57 5.25 -6.93 -12.09
C PRO A 57 5.88 -5.53 -12.10
N ALA A 58 6.97 -5.35 -12.84
CA ALA A 58 7.64 -4.06 -13.00
C ALA A 58 6.79 -3.01 -13.75
N SER A 59 5.76 -3.42 -14.49
CA SER A 59 4.83 -2.50 -15.17
C SER A 59 3.67 -2.03 -14.30
N VAL A 60 3.55 -2.55 -13.08
CA VAL A 60 2.45 -2.23 -12.16
C VAL A 60 2.84 -1.01 -11.35
N ALA A 61 2.05 0.06 -11.47
CA ALA A 61 2.24 1.26 -10.70
C ALA A 61 1.64 1.16 -9.29
N ALA A 62 2.10 2.02 -8.38
CA ALA A 62 1.75 1.94 -6.97
C ALA A 62 0.32 2.40 -6.67
N ASP A 63 -0.17 3.37 -7.43
CA ASP A 63 -1.57 3.80 -7.46
C ASP A 63 -2.49 2.65 -7.90
N GLU A 64 -2.12 1.88 -8.93
CA GLU A 64 -2.89 0.70 -9.35
C GLU A 64 -3.02 -0.35 -8.21
N ILE A 65 -1.98 -0.49 -7.37
CA ILE A 65 -2.01 -1.36 -6.17
C ILE A 65 -2.94 -0.77 -5.10
N GLY A 66 -2.89 0.54 -4.88
CA GLY A 66 -3.76 1.26 -3.95
C GLY A 66 -5.23 1.14 -4.36
N GLU A 67 -5.54 1.44 -5.61
CA GLU A 67 -6.87 1.30 -6.21
C GLU A 67 -7.37 -0.15 -6.10
N ALA A 68 -6.51 -1.14 -6.36
CA ALA A 68 -6.89 -2.54 -6.22
C ALA A 68 -7.26 -2.89 -4.77
N LEU A 69 -6.52 -2.38 -3.78
CA LEU A 69 -6.84 -2.59 -2.36
C LEU A 69 -8.18 -1.94 -2.00
N GLU A 70 -8.41 -0.70 -2.41
CA GLU A 70 -9.64 0.07 -2.15
C GLU A 70 -10.85 -0.62 -2.80
N LEU A 71 -10.78 -0.92 -4.11
CA LEU A 71 -11.87 -1.60 -4.82
C LEU A 71 -12.24 -2.95 -4.20
N LEU A 72 -11.27 -3.68 -3.66
CA LEU A 72 -11.51 -5.01 -3.10
C LEU A 72 -11.97 -4.97 -1.64
N TRP A 73 -11.58 -3.96 -0.86
CA TRP A 73 -11.74 -4.00 0.60
C TRP A 73 -12.07 -2.67 1.29
N ASP A 74 -12.38 -1.58 0.59
CA ASP A 74 -12.67 -0.28 1.22
C ASP A 74 -13.79 -0.37 2.28
N THR A 75 -14.84 -1.15 2.01
CA THR A 75 -15.96 -1.35 2.95
C THR A 75 -15.72 -2.48 3.96
N ALA A 76 -14.52 -3.08 4.01
CA ALA A 76 -14.22 -4.18 4.91
C ALA A 76 -13.97 -3.71 6.34
N ALA A 77 -14.17 -4.60 7.31
CA ALA A 77 -13.76 -4.34 8.68
C ALA A 77 -12.26 -4.00 8.76
N VAL A 78 -11.89 -3.05 9.64
CA VAL A 78 -10.52 -2.52 9.78
C VAL A 78 -9.46 -3.63 9.93
N ASN A 79 -9.77 -4.68 10.70
CA ASN A 79 -8.88 -5.82 10.88
C ASN A 79 -8.65 -6.61 9.59
N THR A 80 -9.71 -6.79 8.79
CA THR A 80 -9.63 -7.43 7.48
C THR A 80 -8.81 -6.58 6.52
N TRP A 81 -9.09 -5.27 6.42
CA TRP A 81 -8.29 -4.34 5.61
C TRP A 81 -6.79 -4.41 5.95
N ASN A 82 -6.46 -4.31 7.24
CA ASN A 82 -5.07 -4.34 7.70
C ASN A 82 -4.40 -5.70 7.38
N ALA A 83 -5.11 -6.81 7.49
CA ALA A 83 -4.59 -8.14 7.13
C ALA A 83 -4.33 -8.28 5.61
N ARG A 84 -5.22 -7.77 4.76
CA ARG A 84 -5.06 -7.81 3.29
C ARG A 84 -3.92 -6.90 2.84
N ARG A 85 -3.87 -5.67 3.35
CA ARG A 85 -2.75 -4.75 3.11
C ARG A 85 -1.42 -5.34 3.57
N ALA A 86 -1.37 -6.01 4.72
CA ALA A 86 -0.15 -6.67 5.19
C ALA A 86 0.32 -7.79 4.23
N ALA A 87 -0.60 -8.64 3.76
CA ALA A 87 -0.29 -9.68 2.78
C ALA A 87 0.27 -9.11 1.47
N VAL A 88 -0.35 -8.05 0.93
CA VAL A 88 0.11 -7.37 -0.29
C VAL A 88 1.49 -6.75 -0.07
N LEU A 89 1.74 -6.09 1.06
CA LEU A 89 3.05 -5.52 1.37
C LEU A 89 4.14 -6.59 1.52
N SER A 90 3.82 -7.75 2.11
CA SER A 90 4.74 -8.88 2.20
C SER A 90 5.10 -9.43 0.83
N TRP A 91 4.11 -9.56 -0.06
CA TRP A 91 4.33 -9.99 -1.44
C TRP A 91 5.22 -9.00 -2.21
N LEU A 92 4.92 -7.70 -2.17
CA LEU A 92 5.73 -6.67 -2.84
C LEU A 92 7.15 -6.60 -2.29
N GLY A 93 7.32 -6.73 -0.97
CA GLY A 93 8.63 -6.81 -0.33
C GLY A 93 9.45 -7.99 -0.85
N TRP A 94 8.82 -9.16 -0.95
CA TRP A 94 9.43 -10.38 -1.48
C TRP A 94 9.82 -10.24 -2.97
N CYS A 95 8.97 -9.60 -3.78
CA CYS A 95 9.27 -9.31 -5.19
C CYS A 95 10.46 -8.36 -5.33
N ARG A 96 10.54 -7.32 -4.50
CA ARG A 96 11.66 -6.37 -4.50
C ARG A 96 12.99 -7.02 -4.12
N GLU A 97 13.00 -7.88 -3.09
CA GLU A 97 14.19 -8.63 -2.67
C GLU A 97 14.76 -9.52 -3.78
N ARG A 98 13.92 -9.93 -4.74
CA ARG A 98 14.28 -10.78 -5.88
C ARG A 98 14.43 -10.01 -7.19
N GLY A 99 14.29 -8.69 -7.15
CA GLY A 99 14.45 -7.82 -8.32
C GLY A 99 13.28 -7.86 -9.31
N TYR A 100 12.11 -8.36 -8.92
CA TYR A 100 10.96 -8.51 -9.82
C TYR A 100 10.15 -7.23 -10.03
N LEU A 101 10.27 -6.27 -9.12
CA LEU A 101 9.68 -4.93 -9.23
C LEU A 101 10.72 -3.90 -9.71
N LEU A 102 11.91 -4.36 -10.14
CA LEU A 102 12.96 -3.47 -10.62
C LEU A 102 12.89 -3.39 -12.16
N ASP A 103 12.37 -2.29 -12.69
CA ASP A 103 12.64 -1.85 -14.05
C ASP A 103 13.93 -0.99 -14.10
N GLU A 104 14.33 -0.61 -15.33
CA GLU A 104 15.41 0.35 -15.59
C GLU A 104 15.27 1.64 -14.75
N HIS A 105 14.03 2.02 -14.43
CA HIS A 105 13.62 3.22 -13.71
C HIS A 105 13.47 3.04 -12.18
N THR A 106 13.87 1.91 -11.60
CA THR A 106 13.73 1.66 -10.15
C THR A 106 14.97 1.02 -9.53
N THR A 107 16.05 0.89 -10.31
CA THR A 107 17.35 0.51 -9.78
C THR A 107 17.84 1.57 -8.77
N VAL A 108 18.31 1.13 -7.61
CA VAL A 108 18.75 1.97 -6.47
C VAL A 108 19.98 2.86 -6.82
N ARG A 109 20.43 2.84 -8.09
CA ARG A 109 21.57 3.61 -8.62
C ARG A 109 21.31 4.20 -10.02
N GLY A 110 20.05 4.41 -10.42
CA GLY A 110 19.69 5.00 -11.72
C GLY A 110 18.69 6.17 -11.61
N PRO A 111 18.45 6.94 -12.69
CA PRO A 111 17.55 8.10 -12.71
C PRO A 111 16.08 7.67 -12.77
N GLY A 112 15.68 6.88 -11.77
CA GLY A 112 14.33 6.44 -11.51
C GLY A 112 13.50 7.45 -10.74
N THR A 113 12.18 7.26 -10.63
CA THR A 113 11.27 8.20 -9.95
C THR A 113 11.62 8.43 -8.47
N GLY A 114 12.40 7.52 -7.86
CA GLY A 114 13.09 7.75 -6.58
C GLY A 114 12.31 7.37 -5.33
N TRP A 115 11.13 6.73 -5.43
CA TRP A 115 10.23 6.64 -4.27
C TRP A 115 10.52 5.49 -3.30
N ASP A 116 10.66 5.79 -2.02
CA ASP A 116 10.78 4.82 -0.93
C ASP A 116 9.43 4.48 -0.27
N LEU A 117 9.42 3.44 0.58
CA LEU A 117 8.22 2.99 1.30
C LEU A 117 7.66 4.06 2.27
N HIS A 118 8.49 5.00 2.70
CA HIS A 118 8.05 6.11 3.52
C HIS A 118 7.18 7.06 2.68
N GLU A 119 7.53 7.31 1.43
CA GLU A 119 6.74 8.18 0.57
C GLU A 119 5.41 7.55 0.10
N TYR A 120 5.35 6.22 -0.09
CA TYR A 120 4.06 5.53 -0.32
C TYR A 120 3.12 5.63 0.89
N ARG A 121 3.66 5.49 2.10
CA ARG A 121 2.88 5.71 3.33
C ARG A 121 2.42 7.16 3.46
N HIS A 122 3.22 8.09 2.97
CA HIS A 122 2.91 9.51 3.01
C HIS A 122 1.77 9.86 2.04
N SER A 123 1.74 9.28 0.83
CA SER A 123 0.66 9.47 -0.14
C SER A 123 -0.70 8.95 0.37
N ALA A 124 -0.73 7.72 0.89
CA ALA A 124 -1.97 7.13 1.42
C ALA A 124 -2.57 7.90 2.61
N VAL A 125 -1.73 8.51 3.45
CA VAL A 125 -2.18 9.33 4.58
C VAL A 125 -2.72 10.69 4.10
N THR A 126 -2.17 11.24 3.01
CA THR A 126 -2.70 12.46 2.37
C THR A 126 -4.12 12.25 1.87
N HIS A 127 -4.39 11.19 1.11
CA HIS A 127 -5.74 10.95 0.58
C HIS A 127 -6.77 10.67 1.67
N LEU A 128 -6.40 9.92 2.72
CA LEU A 128 -7.28 9.73 3.87
C LEU A 128 -7.61 11.07 4.57
N GLY A 129 -6.65 11.99 4.64
CA GLY A 129 -6.89 13.31 5.20
C GLY A 129 -7.81 14.17 4.33
N GLU A 130 -7.68 14.09 3.00
CA GLU A 130 -8.59 14.74 2.03
C GLU A 130 -10.02 14.18 2.10
N GLN A 131 -10.18 12.89 2.39
CA GLN A 131 -11.48 12.22 2.61
C GLN A 131 -12.08 12.49 4.01
N GLY A 132 -11.45 13.34 4.82
CA GLY A 132 -11.96 13.72 6.15
C GLY A 132 -11.77 12.65 7.23
N ALA A 133 -10.84 11.71 7.06
CA ALA A 133 -10.55 10.71 8.09
C ALA A 133 -10.12 11.36 9.40
N SER A 134 -10.51 10.76 10.53
CA SER A 134 -10.24 11.32 11.85
C SER A 134 -8.74 11.40 12.15
N PRO A 135 -8.29 12.36 13.00
CA PRO A 135 -6.89 12.46 13.39
C PRO A 135 -6.34 11.16 13.99
N LEU A 136 -7.15 10.40 14.73
CA LEU A 136 -6.75 9.12 15.31
C LEU A 136 -6.49 8.06 14.23
N MET A 137 -7.29 8.03 13.16
CA MET A 137 -7.08 7.13 12.01
C MET A 137 -5.76 7.46 11.30
N LEU A 138 -5.52 8.74 11.03
CA LEU A 138 -4.29 9.19 10.38
C LEU A 138 -3.05 8.90 11.24
N MET A 139 -3.12 9.06 12.56
CA MET A 139 -2.04 8.69 13.48
C MET A 139 -1.77 7.17 13.45
N ALA A 140 -2.82 6.35 13.46
CA ALA A 140 -2.68 4.90 13.39
C ALA A 140 -2.03 4.43 12.08
N LYS A 141 -2.33 5.09 10.95
CA LYS A 141 -1.78 4.75 9.63
C LYS A 141 -0.36 5.29 9.39
N SER A 142 -0.05 6.49 9.90
CA SER A 142 1.25 7.16 9.74
C SER A 142 2.27 6.84 10.84
N ARG A 143 1.82 6.29 11.98
CA ARG A 143 2.60 6.12 13.22
C ARG A 143 3.11 7.43 13.83
N HIS A 144 2.56 8.58 13.44
CA HIS A 144 2.83 9.83 14.15
C HIS A 144 2.34 9.73 15.59
N LYS A 145 3.22 10.06 16.54
CA LYS A 145 2.91 10.03 17.98
C LYS A 145 2.19 11.29 18.47
N LYS A 146 2.20 12.35 17.66
CA LYS A 146 1.57 13.62 18.01
C LYS A 146 0.62 14.08 16.88
N PRO A 147 -0.60 14.54 17.19
CA PRO A 147 -1.60 14.94 16.20
C PRO A 147 -1.20 16.19 15.40
N GLU A 148 -0.39 17.08 15.99
CA GLU A 148 0.19 18.24 15.31
C GLU A 148 0.96 17.89 14.03
N ASN A 149 1.57 16.70 13.96
CA ASN A 149 2.30 16.22 12.77
C ASN A 149 1.39 15.79 11.63
N LEU A 150 0.07 15.76 11.84
CA LEU A 150 -0.92 15.41 10.83
C LEU A 150 -1.44 16.60 10.02
N ARG A 151 -1.16 17.84 10.46
CA ARG A 151 -1.71 19.06 9.84
C ARG A 151 -1.51 19.11 8.32
N ARG A 152 -0.38 18.59 7.83
CA ARG A 152 -0.06 18.52 6.39
C ARG A 152 -0.98 17.61 5.55
N TYR A 153 -1.74 16.73 6.20
CA TYR A 153 -2.66 15.81 5.54
C TYR A 153 -4.10 16.31 5.54
N PHE A 154 -4.41 17.29 6.40
CA PHE A 154 -5.72 17.95 6.39
C PHE A 154 -5.67 19.13 5.43
N LYS A 155 -6.25 18.94 4.24
CA LYS A 155 -6.59 20.03 3.31
C LYS A 155 -8.11 20.16 3.26
N PRO A 156 -8.72 20.91 4.20
CA PRO A 156 -10.16 21.13 4.14
C PRO A 156 -10.52 21.85 2.83
N SER A 157 -11.56 21.38 2.14
CA SER A 157 -12.13 22.09 1.01
C SER A 157 -12.77 23.41 1.47
N ASP A 158 -13.04 24.32 0.52
CA ASP A 158 -13.58 25.66 0.84
C ASP A 158 -14.96 25.59 1.53
N GLU A 159 -15.74 24.55 1.26
CA GLU A 159 -17.11 24.38 1.77
C GLU A 159 -17.16 24.12 3.29
N PRO A 160 -16.43 23.14 3.88
CA PRO A 160 -16.30 23.02 5.35
C PRO A 160 -15.69 24.25 6.02
N ILE A 161 -14.75 24.95 5.36
CA ILE A 161 -14.19 26.20 5.89
C ILE A 161 -15.29 27.26 5.94
N ALA A 162 -16.08 27.40 4.89
CA ALA A 162 -17.19 28.35 4.81
C ALA A 162 -18.29 28.02 5.83
N GLU A 163 -18.61 26.74 6.04
CA GLU A 163 -19.58 26.29 7.04
C GLU A 163 -19.11 26.66 8.46
N VAL A 164 -17.89 26.29 8.84
CA VAL A 164 -17.32 26.64 10.15
C VAL A 164 -17.19 28.16 10.31
N THR A 165 -16.78 28.87 9.26
CA THR A 165 -16.70 30.34 9.27
C THR A 165 -18.07 30.97 9.46
N SER A 166 -19.12 30.44 8.85
CA SER A 166 -20.50 30.90 9.04
C SER A 166 -21.02 30.59 10.44
N LEU A 167 -20.62 29.46 11.02
CA LEU A 167 -21.02 29.03 12.37
C LEU A 167 -20.33 29.85 13.45
N LEU A 168 -19.10 30.31 13.17
CA LEU A 168 -18.31 31.18 14.04
C LEU A 168 -18.49 32.67 13.73
N ALA A 169 -19.22 33.01 12.67
CA ALA A 169 -19.54 34.40 12.36
C ALA A 169 -20.32 34.98 13.55
N PRO A 170 -19.91 36.14 14.09
CA PRO A 170 -20.66 36.78 15.15
C PRO A 170 -22.09 37.00 14.65
N GLY A 171 -23.07 36.38 15.32
CA GLY A 171 -24.47 36.49 14.96
C GLY A 171 -24.84 37.95 14.78
N ASP A 172 -25.52 38.27 13.69
CA ASP A 172 -25.84 39.64 13.24
C ASP A 172 -26.57 40.38 14.38
N ALA A 173 -25.79 41.04 15.24
CA ALA A 173 -26.26 41.85 16.35
C ALA A 173 -26.63 43.22 15.79
N ARG A 174 -27.68 43.24 14.98
CA ARG A 174 -28.39 44.47 14.60
C ARG A 174 -29.86 44.29 14.94
N ARG A 175 -30.19 44.70 16.16
CA ARG A 175 -31.49 45.29 16.52
C ARG A 175 -31.27 46.80 16.63
#